data_AF-A0A5J4P9K9-F1
#
_entry.id   AF-A0A5J4P9K9-F1
#
_cell.length_a   1.000
_cell.length_b   1.000
_cell.length_c   1.000
_cell.angle_alpha   90.00
_cell.angle_beta   90.00
_cell.angle_gamma   90.00
#
_symmetry.space_group_name_H-M   'P 1'
#
loop_
_entity.id
_entity.type
_entity.pdbx_description
1 polymer ?
#
loop_
_entity_poly.entity_id
_entity_poly.type
_entity_poly.pdbx_seq_one_letter_code
_entity_poly.pdbx_strand_id
1 'polypeptide(L)'
;PPPPIFRGFDDIFFVPHSRHTEIRREDILKVPELTLLSESEESGVYMTMSRNGREIFVTGHSEYSPFTLDMEYRRDKEKGLDVNIPENYYIDNDFNKKPLVRWRGHANLLFANWLNYYVYQETPYNIQDIK
;
A
#
# COMPACT_ATOMS: atom_id res chain seq x y z
N PRO A 1 -9.19 2.62 -18.79
CA PRO A 1 -8.16 1.65 -18.37
C PRO A 1 -7.61 2.08 -17.00
N PRO A 2 -7.19 1.14 -16.13
CA PRO A 2 -6.57 1.52 -14.86
C PRO A 2 -5.31 2.36 -15.11
N PRO A 3 -4.96 3.31 -14.22
CA PRO A 3 -3.76 4.12 -14.36
C PRO A 3 -2.49 3.24 -14.43
N PRO A 4 -1.41 3.72 -15.07
CA PRO A 4 -0.17 2.94 -15.24
C PRO A 4 0.39 2.35 -13.94
N ILE A 5 0.11 2.96 -12.78
CA ILE A 5 0.56 2.47 -11.47
C ILE A 5 0.06 1.04 -11.17
N PHE A 6 -1.11 0.66 -11.71
CA PHE A 6 -1.70 -0.67 -11.55
C PHE A 6 -1.49 -1.58 -12.75
N ARG A 7 -0.55 -1.27 -13.65
CA ARG A 7 -0.26 -2.15 -14.77
C ARG A 7 0.17 -3.54 -14.26
N GLY A 8 -0.58 -4.57 -14.68
CA GLY A 8 -0.35 -5.95 -14.28
C GLY A 8 -0.88 -6.33 -12.90
N PHE A 9 -1.55 -5.42 -12.19
CA PHE A 9 -2.29 -5.78 -10.97
C PHE A 9 -3.50 -6.64 -11.31
N ASP A 10 -3.87 -7.50 -10.37
CA ASP A 10 -5.16 -8.17 -10.37
C ASP A 10 -6.26 -7.20 -9.92
N ASP A 11 -7.52 -7.50 -10.27
CA ASP A 11 -8.68 -6.70 -9.85
C ASP A 11 -8.81 -6.61 -8.32
N ILE A 12 -8.39 -7.67 -7.61
CA ILE A 12 -8.32 -7.74 -6.15
C ILE A 12 -6.90 -8.17 -5.77
N PHE A 13 -6.28 -7.42 -4.87
CA PHE A 13 -4.92 -7.66 -4.41
C PHE A 13 -4.79 -7.40 -2.91
N PHE A 14 -3.69 -7.88 -2.33
CA PHE A 14 -3.45 -7.80 -0.89
C PHE A 14 -2.30 -6.85 -0.58
N VAL A 15 -2.45 -6.06 0.50
CA VAL A 15 -1.40 -5.17 1.01
C VAL A 15 -1.42 -5.19 2.55
N PRO A 16 -0.27 -5.24 3.23
CA PRO A 16 -0.20 -5.09 4.68
C PRO A 16 -0.64 -3.68 5.11
N HIS A 17 -1.39 -3.56 6.20
CA HIS A 17 -1.62 -2.31 6.92
C HIS A 17 -1.22 -2.49 8.39
N SER A 18 -0.55 -1.49 8.96
CA SER A 18 -0.14 -1.46 10.37
C SER A 18 -0.19 -0.02 10.88
N ARG A 19 -1.34 0.41 11.41
CA ARG A 19 -1.61 1.80 11.79
C ARG A 19 -2.69 1.90 12.87
N HIS A 20 -2.61 2.95 13.70
CA HIS A 20 -3.64 3.32 14.68
C HIS A 20 -4.50 4.52 14.25
N THR A 21 -4.18 5.14 13.13
CA THR A 21 -4.89 6.29 12.55
C THR A 21 -5.35 5.94 11.14
N GLU A 22 -6.30 6.69 10.60
CA GLU A 22 -6.83 6.48 9.27
C GLU A 22 -7.06 7.80 8.52
N ILE A 23 -7.22 7.68 7.20
CA ILE A 23 -7.82 8.71 6.35
C ILE A 23 -9.13 8.16 5.79
N ARG A 24 -10.11 9.04 5.59
CA ARG A 24 -11.45 8.62 5.19
C ARG A 24 -11.73 8.90 3.72
N ARG A 25 -12.43 7.98 3.07
CA ARG A 25 -12.82 8.07 1.66
C ARG A 25 -13.56 9.38 1.39
N GLU A 26 -14.54 9.72 2.22
CA GLU A 26 -15.37 10.90 2.05
C GLU A 26 -14.59 12.22 2.12
N ASP A 27 -13.46 12.26 2.83
CA ASP A 27 -12.63 13.46 2.89
C ASP A 27 -11.76 13.60 1.63
N ILE A 28 -11.30 12.49 1.06
CA ILE A 28 -10.57 12.49 -0.21
C ILE A 28 -11.50 12.92 -1.35
N LEU A 29 -12.73 12.41 -1.39
CA LEU A 29 -13.69 12.74 -2.45
C LEU A 29 -14.13 14.22 -2.46
N LYS A 30 -13.90 14.96 -1.37
CA LYS A 30 -14.16 16.42 -1.30
C LYS A 30 -13.05 17.26 -1.94
N VAL A 31 -11.90 16.68 -2.27
CA VAL A 31 -10.73 17.40 -2.81
C VAL A 31 -10.60 17.08 -4.30
N PRO A 32 -10.99 17.99 -5.21
CA PRO A 32 -11.00 17.73 -6.66
C PRO A 32 -9.62 17.36 -7.24
N GLU A 33 -8.54 17.80 -6.61
CA GLU A 33 -7.17 17.52 -7.01
C GLU A 33 -6.72 16.09 -6.67
N LEU A 34 -7.43 15.41 -5.76
CA LEU A 34 -7.14 14.03 -5.36
C LEU A 34 -8.00 13.04 -6.14
N THR A 35 -7.35 12.00 -6.63
CA THR A 35 -8.01 10.82 -7.19
C THR A 35 -7.82 9.65 -6.23
N LEU A 36 -8.91 9.07 -5.76
CA LEU A 36 -8.88 7.81 -5.02
C LEU A 36 -8.66 6.65 -6.00
N LEU A 37 -7.59 5.89 -5.79
CA LEU A 37 -7.15 4.85 -6.72
C LEU A 37 -7.50 3.44 -6.24
N SER A 38 -7.41 3.18 -4.93
CA SER A 38 -7.76 1.89 -4.36
C SER A 38 -8.07 1.99 -2.87
N GLU A 39 -8.95 1.10 -2.42
CA GLU A 39 -9.40 0.96 -1.04
C GLU A 39 -9.79 -0.49 -0.76
N SER A 40 -9.97 -0.80 0.52
CA SER A 40 -10.48 -2.06 1.05
C SER A 40 -11.69 -1.77 1.94
N GLU A 41 -12.68 -2.66 1.92
CA GLU A 41 -13.81 -2.59 2.85
C GLU A 41 -13.37 -2.69 4.32
N GLU A 42 -12.28 -3.43 4.59
CA GLU A 42 -11.75 -3.65 5.95
C GLU A 42 -10.67 -2.61 6.30
N SER A 43 -9.71 -2.38 5.40
CA SER A 43 -8.52 -1.55 5.69
C SER A 43 -8.66 -0.09 5.22
N GLY A 44 -9.79 0.29 4.61
CA GLY A 44 -10.04 1.64 4.14
C GLY A 44 -9.17 2.04 2.95
N VAL A 45 -8.90 3.34 2.83
CA VAL A 45 -8.14 3.90 1.69
C VAL A 45 -6.72 3.37 1.69
N TYR A 46 -6.28 2.82 0.55
CA TYR A 46 -4.91 2.35 0.35
C TYR A 46 -4.08 3.34 -0.48
N MET A 47 -4.60 3.79 -1.64
CA MET A 47 -3.84 4.63 -2.55
C MET A 47 -4.65 5.82 -3.08
N THR A 48 -4.04 7.00 -3.06
CA THR A 48 -4.55 8.20 -3.72
C THR A 48 -3.45 8.87 -4.55
N MET A 49 -3.86 9.68 -5.52
CA MET A 49 -2.94 10.34 -6.45
C MET A 49 -3.36 11.79 -6.65
N SER A 50 -2.39 12.68 -6.82
CA SER A 50 -2.61 14.09 -7.14
C SER A 50 -1.82 14.50 -8.38
N ARG A 51 -2.27 15.57 -9.04
CA ARG A 51 -1.56 16.24 -10.15
C ARG A 51 -1.01 15.24 -11.19
N ASN A 52 -1.85 14.30 -11.61
CA ASN A 52 -1.54 13.25 -12.59
C ASN A 52 -0.36 12.34 -12.22
N GLY A 53 -0.12 12.11 -10.93
CA GLY A 53 0.93 11.20 -10.46
C GLY A 53 2.21 11.89 -10.02
N ARG A 54 2.23 13.23 -9.97
CA ARG A 54 3.31 13.98 -9.31
C ARG A 54 3.37 13.67 -7.82
N GLU A 55 2.24 13.35 -7.20
CA GLU A 55 2.18 12.72 -5.89
C GLU A 55 1.34 11.44 -5.94
N ILE A 56 1.86 10.41 -5.27
CA ILE A 56 1.17 9.15 -5.00
C ILE A 56 1.29 8.92 -3.50
N PHE A 57 0.15 8.79 -2.83
CA PHE A 57 0.07 8.54 -1.40
C PHE A 57 -0.34 7.09 -1.19
N VAL A 58 0.41 6.39 -0.33
CA VAL A 58 0.24 4.98 -0.03
C VAL A 58 0.14 4.84 1.49
N THR A 59 -0.98 4.34 2.00
CA THR A 59 -1.26 4.21 3.45
C THR A 59 -1.03 2.80 3.98
N GLY A 60 -0.82 1.85 3.07
CA GLY A 60 -0.39 0.49 3.38
C GLY A 60 1.12 0.33 3.23
N HIS A 61 1.61 -0.83 3.61
CA HIS A 61 3.01 -1.17 3.67
C HIS A 61 3.37 -2.28 2.67
N SER A 62 3.22 -1.99 1.36
CA SER A 62 3.59 -2.95 0.30
C SER A 62 5.05 -3.39 0.37
N GLU A 63 5.92 -2.57 0.92
CA GLU A 63 7.35 -2.83 1.10
C GLU A 63 7.66 -3.86 2.19
N TYR A 64 6.70 -4.22 3.05
CA TYR A 64 6.98 -5.08 4.19
C TYR A 64 7.52 -6.44 3.77
N SER A 65 8.57 -6.83 4.49
CA SER A 65 9.12 -8.18 4.43
C SER A 65 8.20 -9.18 5.13
N PRO A 66 8.32 -10.49 4.85
CA PRO A 66 7.39 -11.52 5.33
C PRO A 66 7.17 -11.59 6.83
N PHE A 67 8.12 -11.13 7.64
CA PHE A 67 8.09 -11.23 9.10
C PHE A 67 7.86 -9.88 9.80
N THR A 68 7.61 -8.80 9.06
CA THR A 68 7.52 -7.45 9.65
C THR A 68 6.36 -7.34 10.65
N LEU A 69 5.15 -7.73 10.25
CA LEU A 69 3.97 -7.76 11.15
C LEU A 69 4.14 -8.78 12.29
N ASP A 70 4.90 -9.87 12.08
CA ASP A 70 5.18 -10.85 13.13
C ASP A 70 6.06 -10.22 14.23
N MET A 71 7.11 -9.51 13.83
CA MET A 71 7.97 -8.79 14.77
C MET A 71 7.20 -7.71 15.53
N GLU A 72 6.32 -6.97 14.87
CA GLU A 72 5.46 -5.97 15.52
C GLU A 72 4.52 -6.59 16.54
N TYR A 73 3.76 -7.62 16.15
CA TYR A 73 2.84 -8.31 17.03
C TYR A 73 3.55 -8.92 18.25
N ARG A 74 4.67 -9.62 18.04
CA ARG A 74 5.44 -10.23 19.13
C ARG A 74 6.00 -9.16 20.08
N ARG A 75 6.59 -8.09 19.54
CA ARG A 75 7.12 -6.97 20.33
C ARG A 75 6.04 -6.37 21.22
N ASP A 76 4.85 -6.12 20.68
CA ASP A 76 3.79 -5.43 21.42
C ASP A 76 3.10 -6.36 22.43
N LYS A 77 2.96 -7.64 22.08
CA LYS A 77 2.54 -8.69 23.02
C LYS A 77 3.50 -8.86 24.19
N GLU A 78 4.81 -8.86 23.94
CA GLU A 78 5.83 -8.96 25.00
C GLU A 78 5.82 -7.77 25.96
N LYS A 79 5.42 -6.58 25.46
CA LYS A 79 5.18 -5.39 26.30
C LYS A 79 3.87 -5.46 27.09
N GLY A 80 3.05 -6.49 26.91
CA GLY A 80 1.75 -6.61 27.53
C GLY A 80 0.71 -5.61 26.99
N LEU A 81 0.92 -5.09 25.77
CA LEU A 81 -0.08 -4.25 25.11
C LEU A 81 -1.26 -5.11 24.64
N ASP A 82 -2.45 -4.53 24.67
CA ASP A 82 -3.65 -5.15 24.11
C ASP A 82 -3.60 -5.05 22.57
N VAL A 83 -3.02 -6.07 21.94
CA VAL A 83 -2.86 -6.16 20.49
C VAL A 83 -3.45 -7.46 19.95
N ASN A 84 -4.22 -7.35 18.88
CA ASN A 84 -4.79 -8.50 18.19
C ASN A 84 -3.75 -9.16 17.27
N ILE A 85 -3.96 -10.43 16.97
CA ILE A 85 -3.19 -11.13 15.92
C ILE A 85 -3.45 -10.41 14.58
N PRO A 86 -2.41 -10.11 13.78
CA PRO A 86 -2.57 -9.57 12.45
C PRO A 86 -3.52 -10.42 11.59
N GLU A 87 -4.56 -9.80 11.08
CA GLU A 87 -5.59 -10.46 10.29
C GLU A 87 -5.04 -10.94 8.94
N ASN A 88 -5.52 -12.09 8.47
CA ASN A 88 -5.17 -12.65 7.17
C ASN A 88 -3.66 -12.87 6.93
N TYR A 89 -2.85 -12.88 8.00
CA TYR A 89 -1.39 -12.89 7.92
C TYR A 89 -0.77 -14.24 8.23
N TYR A 90 -1.26 -14.99 9.23
CA TYR A 90 -0.74 -16.32 9.56
C TYR A 90 -1.59 -17.43 8.94
N ILE A 91 -0.96 -18.58 8.64
CA ILE A 91 -1.69 -19.79 8.24
C ILE A 91 -2.69 -20.17 9.35
N ASP A 92 -3.95 -20.37 8.99
CA ASP A 92 -5.06 -20.71 9.91
C ASP A 92 -5.23 -19.73 11.08
N ASN A 93 -4.78 -18.47 10.95
CA ASN A 93 -4.77 -17.45 12.01
C ASN A 93 -4.00 -17.87 13.29
N ASP A 94 -3.01 -18.76 13.15
CA ASP A 94 -2.17 -19.22 14.26
C ASP A 94 -0.80 -18.54 14.22
N PHE A 95 -0.52 -17.66 15.20
CA PHE A 95 0.76 -16.93 15.30
C PHE A 95 1.99 -17.81 15.60
N ASN A 96 1.80 -19.11 15.85
CA ASN A 96 2.89 -20.08 15.93
C ASN A 96 3.25 -20.68 14.56
N LYS A 97 2.42 -20.45 13.53
CA LYS A 97 2.68 -20.86 12.16
C LYS A 97 3.34 -19.74 11.37
N LYS A 98 3.81 -20.08 10.16
CA LYS A 98 4.48 -19.11 9.28
C LYS A 98 3.48 -18.09 8.71
N PRO A 99 3.94 -16.87 8.41
CA PRO A 99 3.16 -15.90 7.65
C PRO A 99 2.83 -16.38 6.23
N LEU A 100 1.65 -16.00 5.74
CA LEU A 100 1.16 -16.23 4.39
C LEU A 100 1.36 -14.96 3.56
N VAL A 101 2.42 -14.95 2.75
CA VAL A 101 2.77 -13.76 1.96
C VAL A 101 1.92 -13.67 0.69
N ARG A 102 0.92 -12.78 0.70
CA ARG A 102 0.00 -12.55 -0.43
C ARG A 102 0.22 -11.23 -1.20
N TRP A 103 1.07 -10.33 -0.70
CA TRP A 103 1.23 -8.98 -1.25
C TRP A 103 2.45 -8.78 -2.15
N ARG A 104 3.43 -9.69 -2.11
CA ARG A 104 4.75 -9.47 -2.74
C ARG A 104 4.67 -9.22 -4.24
N GLY A 105 3.76 -9.90 -4.95
CA GLY A 105 3.58 -9.71 -6.40
C GLY A 105 3.22 -8.27 -6.74
N HIS A 106 2.16 -7.77 -6.10
CA HIS A 106 1.67 -6.40 -6.29
C HIS A 106 2.65 -5.35 -5.74
N ALA A 107 3.39 -5.65 -4.68
CA ALA A 107 4.45 -4.77 -4.21
C ALA A 107 5.54 -4.57 -5.28
N ASN A 108 6.02 -5.65 -5.89
CA ASN A 108 7.02 -5.55 -6.96
C ASN A 108 6.49 -4.77 -8.17
N LEU A 109 5.24 -5.03 -8.56
CA LEU A 109 4.59 -4.30 -9.65
C LEU A 109 4.43 -2.82 -9.32
N LEU A 110 4.05 -2.46 -8.08
CA LEU A 110 3.90 -1.08 -7.65
C LEU A 110 5.18 -0.29 -7.89
N PHE A 111 6.29 -0.76 -7.33
CA PHE A 111 7.56 -0.05 -7.42
C PHE A 111 8.11 -0.04 -8.85
N ALA A 112 7.95 -1.15 -9.60
CA ALA A 112 8.34 -1.19 -11.01
C ALA A 112 7.53 -0.20 -11.86
N ASN A 113 6.21 -0.15 -11.68
CA ASN A 113 5.33 0.76 -12.40
C ASN A 113 5.58 2.22 -12.03
N TRP A 114 5.79 2.50 -10.74
CA TRP A 114 6.13 3.83 -10.27
C TRP A 114 7.42 4.34 -10.91
N LEU A 115 8.49 3.55 -10.84
CA LEU A 115 9.78 3.92 -11.43
C LEU A 115 9.69 4.09 -12.94
N ASN A 116 9.01 3.18 -13.65
CA ASN A 116 8.97 3.22 -15.10
C ASN A 116 8.04 4.32 -15.64
N TYR A 117 6.85 4.50 -15.06
CA TYR A 117 5.80 5.32 -15.64
C TYR A 117 5.59 6.67 -14.96
N TYR A 118 6.16 6.90 -13.77
CA TYR A 118 6.00 8.17 -13.05
C TYR A 118 7.32 8.84 -12.72
N VAL A 119 8.42 8.08 -12.64
CA VAL A 119 9.76 8.64 -12.48
C VAL A 119 10.46 8.76 -13.83
N TYR A 120 10.63 7.66 -14.56
CA TYR A 120 11.45 7.65 -15.77
C TYR A 120 10.77 8.28 -16.99
N GLN A 121 9.58 7.81 -17.38
CA GLN A 121 8.94 8.25 -18.62
C GLN A 121 8.34 9.66 -18.55
N GLU A 122 8.00 10.13 -17.36
CA GLU A 122 7.42 11.47 -17.14
C GLU A 122 8.48 12.54 -16.88
N THR A 123 9.75 12.16 -16.67
CA THR A 123 10.83 13.14 -16.52
C THR A 123 11.43 13.46 -17.89
N PRO A 124 11.32 14.72 -18.36
CA PRO A 124 11.97 15.12 -19.60
C PRO A 124 13.48 14.88 -19.51
N TYR A 125 14.07 14.34 -20.58
CA TYR A 125 15.51 14.11 -20.64
C TYR A 125 16.31 15.42 -20.46
N ASN A 126 15.78 16.53 -20.98
CA ASN A 126 16.38 17.85 -20.79
C ASN A 126 15.85 18.50 -19.51
N ILE A 127 16.77 18.81 -18.59
CA ILE A 127 16.46 19.40 -17.28
C ILE A 127 15.68 20.73 -17.39
N GLN A 128 15.86 21.48 -18.48
CA GLN A 128 15.18 22.76 -18.69
C GLN A 128 13.67 22.62 -18.99
N ASP A 129 13.22 21.40 -19.32
CA ASP A 129 11.82 21.13 -19.66
C ASP A 129 10.99 20.68 -18.44
N ILE A 130 11.61 20.58 -17.26
CA ILE A 130 10.94 20.22 -16.00
C ILE A 130 10.05 21.39 -15.55
N LYS A 131 8.75 21.12 -15.29
CA LYS A 131 7.73 22.12 -14.90
C LYS A 131 7.31 22.08 -13.43
#